data_AF-A0A139N0Z8-F1
#
_entry.id   AF-A0A139N0Z8-F1
#
_cell.length_a   1.000
_cell.length_b   1.000
_cell.length_c   1.000
_cell.angle_alpha   90.00
_cell.angle_beta   90.00
_cell.angle_gamma   90.00
#
_symmetry.space_group_name_H-M   'P 1'
#
loop_
_entity.id
_entity.type
_entity.pdbx_description
1 polymer ?
#
loop_
_entity_poly.entity_id
_entity_poly.type
_entity_poly.pdbx_seq_one_letter_code
_entity_poly.pdbx_strand_id
1 'polypeptide(L)'
;MRLTKKTVLIGVASLLILGLAAWGVNLFLVKHNAQQSFDKNFIHYQAKSDDHETFITQGIGKKEVYNLSYSPSKKTIEITKSTKNGDSYSADSIYGAVNLYDIKQNGNSYVFITAAKPIIVDFGLTSVRVTYDGGNFETPYSELHFGESFPSEDN
;
A
#
# COMPACT_ATOMS: atom_id res chain seq x y z
N MET A 1 -7.85 40.36 -34.83
CA MET A 1 -6.81 40.20 -33.79
C MET A 1 -5.88 39.07 -34.23
N ARG A 2 -4.63 39.33 -34.66
CA ARG A 2 -3.69 38.29 -35.13
C ARG A 2 -2.83 37.83 -33.95
N LEU A 3 -3.02 36.59 -33.49
CA LEU A 3 -2.12 35.95 -32.53
C LEU A 3 -0.73 35.80 -33.18
N THR A 4 0.29 36.37 -32.56
CA THR A 4 1.67 36.18 -33.03
C THR A 4 2.20 34.82 -32.59
N LYS A 5 3.11 34.21 -33.38
CA LYS A 5 3.71 32.91 -33.07
C LYS A 5 4.29 32.83 -31.64
N LYS A 6 4.81 33.95 -31.12
CA LYS A 6 5.31 34.05 -29.72
C LYS A 6 4.20 33.92 -28.69
N THR A 7 3.05 34.56 -28.90
CA THR A 7 1.89 34.49 -28.00
C THR A 7 1.29 33.09 -27.95
N VAL A 8 1.27 32.38 -29.08
CA VAL A 8 0.83 30.97 -29.15
C VAL A 8 1.79 30.06 -28.38
N LEU A 9 3.10 30.23 -28.55
CA LEU A 9 4.11 29.43 -27.86
C LEU A 9 4.03 29.59 -26.32
N ILE A 10 3.85 30.84 -25.84
CA ILE A 10 3.67 31.13 -24.42
C ILE A 10 2.38 30.48 -23.89
N GLY A 11 1.28 30.54 -24.66
CA GLY A 11 0.03 29.88 -24.28
C GLY A 11 0.19 28.37 -24.10
N VAL A 12 0.89 27.71 -25.03
CA VAL A 12 1.18 26.26 -24.95
C VAL A 12 2.09 25.93 -23.76
N ALA A 13 3.14 26.73 -23.54
CA ALA A 13 4.05 26.52 -22.41
C ALA A 13 3.33 26.66 -21.05
N SER A 14 2.46 27.67 -20.91
CA SER A 14 1.67 27.86 -19.69
C SER A 14 0.70 26.70 -19.43
N LEU A 15 0.05 26.17 -20.49
CA LEU A 15 -0.81 24.99 -20.38
C LEU A 15 -0.03 23.73 -19.96
N LEU A 16 1.18 23.54 -20.47
CA LEU A 16 2.05 22.44 -20.05
C LEU A 16 2.44 22.54 -18.57
N ILE A 17 2.79 23.72 -18.10
CA ILE A 17 3.14 23.95 -16.68
C ILE A 17 1.92 23.68 -15.78
N LEU A 18 0.74 24.16 -16.16
CA LEU A 18 -0.51 23.89 -15.43
C LEU A 18 -0.85 22.40 -15.38
N GLY A 19 -0.68 21.69 -16.50
CA GLY A 19 -0.89 20.24 -16.58
C GLY A 19 0.05 19.46 -15.66
N LEU A 20 1.34 19.83 -15.64
CA LEU A 20 2.33 19.20 -14.75
C LEU A 20 2.06 19.51 -13.27
N ALA A 21 1.65 20.73 -12.94
CA ALA A 21 1.30 21.12 -11.57
C ALA A 21 0.07 20.34 -11.07
N ALA A 22 -0.99 20.25 -11.88
CA ALA A 22 -2.19 19.49 -11.55
C ALA A 22 -1.88 18.00 -11.36
N TRP A 23 -1.03 17.42 -12.23
CA TRP A 23 -0.59 16.03 -12.09
C TRP A 23 0.20 15.81 -10.80
N GLY A 24 1.15 16.69 -10.48
CA GLY A 24 1.95 16.62 -9.25
C GLY A 24 1.11 16.73 -7.97
N VAL A 25 0.14 17.65 -7.93
CA VAL A 25 -0.79 17.79 -6.78
C VAL A 25 -1.64 16.54 -6.61
N ASN A 26 -2.17 15.97 -7.70
CA ASN A 26 -2.95 14.74 -7.63
C ASN A 26 -2.11 13.57 -7.08
N LEU A 27 -0.87 13.42 -7.54
CA LEU A 27 0.06 12.40 -7.06
C LEU A 27 0.35 12.54 -5.57
N PHE A 28 0.62 13.77 -5.13
CA PHE A 28 0.85 14.08 -3.72
C PHE A 28 -0.37 13.71 -2.86
N LEU A 29 -1.58 14.07 -3.29
CA LEU A 29 -2.82 13.76 -2.57
C LEU A 29 -3.07 12.25 -2.47
N VAL A 30 -2.91 11.50 -3.57
CA VAL A 30 -3.11 10.05 -3.57
C VAL A 30 -2.14 9.37 -2.59
N LYS A 31 -0.86 9.72 -2.66
CA LYS A 31 0.16 9.20 -1.73
C LYS A 31 -0.17 9.55 -0.27
N HIS A 32 -0.46 10.83 -0.01
CA HIS A 32 -0.75 11.31 1.33
C HIS A 32 -2.00 10.64 1.92
N ASN A 33 -3.05 10.46 1.11
CA ASN A 33 -4.26 9.75 1.53
C ASN A 33 -3.99 8.27 1.81
N ALA A 34 -3.16 7.61 1.01
CA ALA A 34 -2.76 6.23 1.26
C ALA A 34 -1.96 6.10 2.57
N GLN A 35 -1.02 7.01 2.83
CA GLN A 35 -0.27 7.03 4.09
C GLN A 35 -1.18 7.32 5.29
N GLN A 36 -2.07 8.31 5.20
CA GLN A 36 -3.04 8.59 6.25
C GLN A 36 -4.00 7.43 6.49
N SER A 37 -4.44 6.74 5.43
CA SER A 37 -5.26 5.54 5.56
C SER A 37 -4.47 4.43 6.24
N PHE A 38 -3.21 4.22 5.88
CA PHE A 38 -2.34 3.27 6.58
C PHE A 38 -2.19 3.63 8.05
N ASP A 39 -1.86 4.88 8.39
CA ASP A 39 -1.77 5.36 9.77
C ASP A 39 -3.08 5.16 10.53
N LYS A 40 -4.21 5.50 9.92
CA LYS A 40 -5.52 5.35 10.56
C LYS A 40 -5.81 3.88 10.85
N ASN A 41 -5.67 3.00 9.87
CA ASN A 41 -5.89 1.58 10.06
C ASN A 41 -4.87 1.05 11.08
N PHE A 42 -3.58 1.26 10.84
CA PHE A 42 -2.50 0.83 11.72
C PHE A 42 -2.65 1.29 13.20
N ILE A 43 -2.95 2.57 13.45
CA ILE A 43 -3.08 3.15 14.81
C ILE A 43 -4.42 2.79 15.46
N HIS A 44 -5.52 2.80 14.71
CA HIS A 44 -6.84 2.49 15.27
C HIS A 44 -6.95 1.01 15.67
N TYR A 45 -6.23 0.12 15.00
CA TYR A 45 -6.25 -1.31 15.28
C TYR A 45 -5.32 -1.74 16.42
N GLN A 46 -4.27 -0.97 16.75
CA GLN A 46 -3.56 -1.13 18.05
C GLN A 46 -4.51 -1.08 19.26
N ALA A 47 -5.73 -0.57 19.10
CA ALA A 47 -6.70 -0.41 20.18
C ALA A 47 -7.87 -1.42 20.18
N LYS A 48 -8.05 -2.32 19.19
CA LYS A 48 -9.39 -2.92 18.98
C LYS A 48 -9.63 -4.37 18.58
N SER A 49 -8.67 -5.25 18.26
CA SER A 49 -9.05 -6.62 17.82
C SER A 49 -8.06 -7.73 18.18
N ASP A 50 -8.61 -8.92 18.47
CA ASP A 50 -7.90 -10.16 18.77
C ASP A 50 -7.53 -10.99 17.52
N ASP A 51 -8.03 -10.62 16.34
CA ASP A 51 -7.84 -11.35 15.09
C ASP A 51 -6.79 -10.71 14.15
N HIS A 52 -6.37 -11.46 13.12
CA HIS A 52 -5.43 -10.99 12.11
C HIS A 52 -6.13 -10.00 11.18
N GLU A 53 -5.59 -8.78 11.06
CA GLU A 53 -6.09 -7.81 10.09
C GLU A 53 -5.11 -7.62 8.94
N THR A 54 -5.64 -7.34 7.75
CA THR A 54 -4.83 -7.09 6.55
C THR A 54 -4.68 -5.60 6.32
N PHE A 55 -3.46 -5.13 6.17
CA PHE A 55 -3.15 -3.70 6.04
C PHE A 55 -2.90 -3.30 4.61
N ILE A 56 -2.28 -4.17 3.82
CA ILE A 56 -1.95 -3.90 2.43
C ILE A 56 -2.32 -5.12 1.63
N THR A 57 -3.21 -4.93 0.67
CA THR A 57 -3.65 -5.97 -0.27
C THR A 57 -3.43 -5.50 -1.69
N GLN A 58 -2.83 -6.35 -2.53
CA GLN A 58 -2.69 -6.09 -3.97
C GLN A 58 -3.94 -6.52 -4.75
N GLY A 59 -4.83 -5.57 -5.10
CA GLY A 59 -5.87 -5.67 -6.14
C GLY A 59 -6.68 -6.98 -6.27
N ILE A 60 -7.99 -6.92 -6.00
CA ILE A 60 -8.92 -8.06 -6.16
C ILE A 60 -9.05 -8.46 -7.64
N GLY A 61 -8.85 -9.75 -7.95
CA GLY A 61 -9.02 -10.32 -9.30
C GLY A 61 -7.75 -10.72 -10.02
N LYS A 62 -6.57 -10.53 -9.41
CA LYS A 62 -5.30 -11.04 -9.94
C LYS A 62 -5.13 -12.54 -9.69
N LYS A 63 -4.30 -13.17 -10.52
CA LYS A 63 -3.86 -14.56 -10.33
C LYS A 63 -3.11 -14.72 -9.01
N GLU A 64 -2.36 -13.69 -8.60
CA GLU A 64 -1.61 -13.67 -7.34
C GLU A 64 -1.89 -12.35 -6.62
N VAL A 65 -2.14 -12.42 -5.32
CA VAL A 65 -2.42 -11.28 -4.45
C VAL A 65 -1.55 -11.41 -3.21
N TYR A 66 -0.86 -10.34 -2.84
CA TYR A 66 0.00 -10.30 -1.66
C TYR A 66 -0.68 -9.48 -0.58
N ASN A 67 -0.66 -9.99 0.64
CA ASN A 67 -1.25 -9.36 1.82
C ASN A 67 -0.19 -9.17 2.89
N LEU A 68 -0.08 -7.96 3.45
CA LEU A 68 0.62 -7.71 4.69
C LEU A 68 -0.41 -7.65 5.82
N SER A 69 -0.34 -8.58 6.77
CA SER A 69 -1.28 -8.69 7.88
C SER A 69 -0.57 -8.50 9.20
N TYR A 70 -1.15 -7.72 10.11
CA TYR A 70 -0.63 -7.46 11.45
C TYR A 70 -1.73 -7.73 12.49
N SER A 71 -1.39 -8.50 13.52
CA SER A 71 -2.27 -8.76 14.64
C SER A 71 -1.76 -7.96 15.84
N PRO A 72 -2.48 -6.91 16.27
CA PRO A 72 -2.08 -6.11 17.41
C PRO A 72 -2.11 -6.86 18.74
N SER A 73 -3.11 -7.73 18.92
CA SER A 73 -3.27 -8.58 20.12
C SER A 73 -2.12 -9.56 20.27
N LYS A 74 -1.79 -10.28 19.20
CA LYS A 74 -0.71 -11.28 19.17
C LYS A 74 0.65 -10.62 19.01
N LYS A 75 0.68 -9.33 18.66
CA LYS A 75 1.87 -8.61 18.18
C LYS A 75 2.61 -9.42 17.14
N THR A 76 1.89 -9.92 16.13
CA THR A 76 2.49 -10.69 15.04
C THR A 76 2.27 -10.00 13.71
N ILE A 77 3.20 -10.18 12.78
CA ILE A 77 3.07 -9.73 11.41
C ILE A 77 3.34 -10.90 10.47
N GLU A 78 2.58 -10.97 9.39
CA GLU A 78 2.61 -12.05 8.41
C GLU A 78 2.47 -11.47 7.01
N ILE A 79 3.10 -12.13 6.03
CA ILE A 79 2.82 -11.88 4.62
C ILE A 79 2.29 -13.16 4.00
N THR A 80 1.11 -13.05 3.41
CA THR A 80 0.50 -14.15 2.65
C THR A 80 0.47 -13.85 1.17
N LYS A 81 0.59 -14.91 0.37
CA LYS A 81 0.36 -14.90 -1.06
C LYS A 81 -0.89 -15.72 -1.35
N SER A 82 -1.93 -15.07 -1.82
CA SER A 82 -3.15 -15.72 -2.31
C SER A 82 -3.03 -15.97 -3.80
N THR A 83 -3.21 -17.22 -4.24
CA THR A 83 -3.25 -17.60 -5.65
C THR A 83 -4.69 -17.93 -6.04
N LYS A 84 -5.21 -17.30 -7.10
CA LYS A 84 -6.55 -17.57 -7.62
C LYS A 84 -6.55 -18.89 -8.39
N ASN A 85 -7.41 -19.82 -7.98
CA ASN A 85 -7.62 -21.13 -8.59
C ASN A 85 -9.10 -21.29 -8.96
N GLY A 86 -9.46 -20.93 -10.19
CA GLY A 86 -10.88 -20.87 -10.58
C GLY A 86 -11.59 -19.73 -9.87
N ASP A 87 -12.64 -20.06 -9.10
CA ASP A 87 -13.42 -19.08 -8.32
C ASP A 87 -12.91 -18.88 -6.90
N SER A 88 -11.96 -19.70 -6.42
CA SER A 88 -11.42 -19.63 -5.07
C SER A 88 -9.99 -19.06 -5.03
N TYR A 89 -9.55 -18.65 -3.84
CA TYR A 89 -8.18 -18.26 -3.54
C TYR A 89 -7.56 -19.21 -2.53
N SER A 90 -6.37 -19.73 -2.81
CA SER A 90 -5.55 -20.44 -1.82
C SER A 90 -4.48 -19.50 -1.28
N ALA A 91 -4.42 -19.29 0.04
CA ALA A 91 -3.45 -18.42 0.68
C ALA A 91 -2.30 -19.21 1.30
N ASP A 92 -1.07 -18.90 0.88
CA ASP A 92 0.15 -19.46 1.44
C ASP A 92 0.89 -18.39 2.24
N SER A 93 1.36 -18.71 3.44
CA SER A 93 2.22 -17.84 4.23
C SER A 93 3.63 -17.84 3.64
N ILE A 94 4.06 -16.70 3.08
CA ILE A 94 5.38 -16.55 2.44
C ILE A 94 6.39 -15.83 3.34
N TYR A 95 5.90 -15.14 4.35
CA TYR A 95 6.66 -14.67 5.49
C TYR A 95 5.80 -14.97 6.71
N GLY A 96 6.14 -16.06 7.39
CA GLY A 96 5.36 -16.62 8.50
C GLY A 96 4.94 -15.58 9.53
N ALA A 97 3.89 -15.88 10.30
CA ALA A 97 3.51 -15.06 11.44
C ALA A 97 4.69 -14.96 12.44
N VAL A 98 5.34 -13.81 12.48
CA VAL A 98 6.48 -13.54 13.37
C VAL A 98 6.13 -12.45 14.37
N ASN A 99 6.71 -12.56 15.57
CA ASN A 99 6.52 -11.56 16.61
C ASN A 99 7.10 -10.21 16.17
N LEU A 100 6.36 -9.14 16.44
CA LEU A 100 6.71 -7.76 16.23
C LEU A 100 7.20 -7.16 17.56
N TYR A 101 8.37 -6.53 17.53
CA TYR A 101 8.96 -5.86 18.69
C TYR A 101 8.71 -4.35 18.69
N ASP A 102 8.84 -3.70 17.53
CA ASP A 102 8.76 -2.25 17.42
C ASP A 102 8.42 -1.84 15.98
N ILE A 103 7.88 -0.64 15.81
CA ILE A 103 7.59 -0.05 14.50
C ILE A 103 8.11 1.36 14.46
N LYS A 104 8.96 1.64 13.47
CA LYS A 104 9.55 2.95 13.26
C LYS A 104 9.04 3.57 11.99
N GLN A 105 8.55 4.80 12.07
CA GLN A 105 8.22 5.62 10.90
C GLN A 105 9.42 6.48 10.53
N ASN A 106 9.80 6.47 9.25
CA ASN A 106 10.84 7.33 8.69
C ASN A 106 10.31 8.01 7.42
N GLY A 107 9.75 9.21 7.59
CA GLY A 107 9.13 9.96 6.48
C GLY A 107 7.98 9.20 5.84
N ASN A 108 8.22 8.65 4.66
CA ASN A 108 7.22 7.94 3.85
C ASN A 108 7.32 6.41 4.01
N SER A 109 8.04 5.93 5.03
CA SER A 109 8.36 4.53 5.18
C SER A 109 8.09 4.06 6.60
N TYR A 110 7.63 2.81 6.74
CA TYR A 110 7.48 2.13 8.03
C TYR A 110 8.39 0.93 8.07
N VAL A 111 9.11 0.77 9.18
CA VAL A 111 9.98 -0.37 9.43
C VAL A 111 9.41 -1.14 10.60
N PHE A 112 8.94 -2.34 10.33
CA PHE A 112 8.47 -3.31 11.30
C PHE A 112 9.65 -4.15 11.78
N ILE A 113 10.04 -3.98 13.04
CA ILE A 113 11.11 -4.73 13.66
C ILE A 113 10.51 -6.01 14.23
N THR A 114 10.91 -7.15 13.70
CA THR A 114 10.36 -8.46 14.04
C THR A 114 11.39 -9.34 14.73
N ALA A 115 10.95 -10.50 15.24
CA ALA A 115 11.81 -11.57 15.74
C ALA A 115 12.65 -12.25 14.64
N ALA A 116 12.28 -12.05 13.37
CA ALA A 116 13.05 -12.44 12.20
C ALA A 116 13.81 -11.21 11.66
N LYS A 117 13.74 -10.96 10.34
CA LYS A 117 14.29 -9.75 9.72
C LYS A 117 13.19 -8.69 9.52
N PRO A 118 13.53 -7.39 9.54
CA PRO A 118 12.54 -6.33 9.42
C PRO A 118 11.71 -6.39 8.13
N ILE A 119 10.46 -5.94 8.20
CA ILE A 119 9.63 -5.64 7.03
C ILE A 119 9.64 -4.12 6.82
N ILE A 120 9.83 -3.68 5.58
CA ILE A 120 9.84 -2.28 5.20
C ILE A 120 8.64 -2.01 4.29
N VAL A 121 7.82 -1.03 4.64
CA VAL A 121 6.70 -0.55 3.84
C VAL A 121 7.02 0.86 3.37
N ASP A 122 7.31 1.03 2.09
CA ASP A 122 7.68 2.31 1.46
C ASP A 122 6.52 2.87 0.62
N PHE A 123 6.05 4.07 0.96
CA PHE A 123 5.07 4.83 0.18
C PHE A 123 5.80 5.60 -0.93
N GLY A 124 5.90 4.96 -2.09
CA GLY A 124 6.51 5.49 -3.31
C GLY A 124 5.70 6.62 -3.95
N LEU A 125 5.98 6.91 -5.22
CA LEU A 125 5.25 7.95 -5.96
C LEU A 125 3.88 7.45 -6.44
N THR A 126 3.81 6.20 -6.91
CA THR A 126 2.61 5.64 -7.57
C THR A 126 2.09 4.37 -6.90
N SER A 127 2.78 3.89 -5.87
CA SER A 127 2.61 2.55 -5.33
C SER A 127 3.17 2.47 -3.90
N VAL A 128 2.74 1.45 -3.18
CA VAL A 128 3.34 1.02 -1.91
C VAL A 128 4.16 -0.22 -2.17
N ARG A 129 5.43 -0.20 -1.76
CA ARG A 129 6.32 -1.36 -1.82
C ARG A 129 6.49 -1.95 -0.42
N VAL A 130 6.30 -3.25 -0.32
CA VAL A 130 6.58 -4.02 0.90
C VAL A 130 7.80 -4.89 0.62
N THR A 131 8.85 -4.75 1.44
CA THR A 131 10.10 -5.50 1.34
C THR A 131 10.30 -6.33 2.59
N TYR A 132 10.63 -7.60 2.44
CA TYR A 132 10.80 -8.55 3.54
C TYR A 132 11.90 -9.57 3.22
N ASP A 133 12.26 -10.40 4.19
CA ASP A 133 13.23 -11.48 3.96
C ASP A 133 12.59 -12.62 3.16
N GLY A 134 12.85 -12.61 1.86
CA GLY A 134 12.20 -13.52 0.90
C GLY A 134 11.74 -12.82 -0.37
N GLY A 135 11.66 -11.49 -0.38
CA GLY A 135 11.34 -10.75 -1.59
C GLY A 135 10.74 -9.37 -1.33
N ASN A 136 10.02 -8.88 -2.33
CA ASN A 136 9.22 -7.68 -2.23
C ASN A 136 7.99 -7.81 -3.13
N PHE A 137 6.94 -7.07 -2.79
CA PHE A 137 5.81 -6.86 -3.67
C PHE A 137 5.44 -5.38 -3.69
N GLU A 138 4.84 -4.95 -4.80
CA GLU A 138 4.50 -3.56 -5.03
C GLU A 138 3.05 -3.45 -5.47
N THR A 139 2.30 -2.61 -4.77
CA THR A 139 0.87 -2.41 -4.98
C THR A 139 0.62 -0.98 -5.44
N PRO A 140 0.17 -0.76 -6.68
CA PRO A 140 -0.25 0.55 -7.16
C PRO A 140 -1.34 1.14 -6.25
N TYR A 141 -1.35 2.46 -6.05
CA TYR A 141 -2.38 3.10 -5.22
C TYR A 141 -3.81 2.85 -5.72
N SER A 142 -4.00 2.65 -7.03
CA SER A 142 -5.28 2.30 -7.63
C SER A 142 -5.81 0.92 -7.25
N GLU A 143 -4.94 0.06 -6.72
CA GLU A 143 -5.23 -1.33 -6.35
C GLU A 143 -4.98 -1.57 -4.86
N LEU A 144 -4.68 -0.52 -4.10
CA LEU A 144 -4.33 -0.61 -2.70
C LEU A 144 -5.59 -0.61 -1.83
N HIS A 145 -5.77 -1.69 -1.08
CA HIS A 145 -6.86 -1.83 -0.13
C HIS A 145 -6.31 -1.96 1.30
N PHE A 146 -7.01 -1.33 2.25
CA PHE A 146 -6.75 -1.40 3.69
C PHE A 146 -8.00 -1.95 4.40
N GLY A 147 -7.83 -2.82 5.40
CA GLY A 147 -8.92 -3.34 6.24
C GLY A 147 -9.01 -4.87 6.26
N GLU A 148 -10.01 -5.40 6.95
CA GLU A 148 -10.23 -6.85 7.09
C GLU A 148 -10.16 -7.54 5.72
N SER A 149 -9.53 -8.72 5.73
CA SER A 149 -9.12 -9.50 4.56
C SER A 149 -10.19 -9.65 3.48
N PHE A 150 -9.76 -10.09 2.29
CA PHE A 150 -10.64 -10.63 1.24
C PHE A 150 -11.84 -11.38 1.84
N PRO A 151 -13.01 -11.37 1.18
CA PRO A 151 -14.09 -12.26 1.58
C PRO A 151 -13.53 -13.69 1.58
N SER A 152 -13.41 -14.28 2.78
CA SER A 152 -13.38 -15.73 2.88
C SER A 152 -14.75 -16.24 2.39
N GLU A 153 -14.80 -17.47 1.91
CA GLU A 153 -16.02 -18.13 1.42
C GLU A 153 -17.11 -18.34 2.49
N ASP A 154 -17.13 -17.55 3.57
CA ASP A 154 -18.19 -17.61 4.56
C ASP A 154 -19.18 -16.49 4.32
N ASN A 155 -20.29 -16.87 3.68
CA ASN A 155 -21.59 -16.23 3.87
C ASN A 155 -21.93 -16.10 5.36
#